data_AF-A0A4P6FAJ9-F1
#
_entry.id   AF-A0A4P6FAJ9-F1
#
_cell.length_a   1.000
_cell.length_b   1.000
_cell.length_c   1.000
_cell.angle_alpha   90.00
_cell.angle_beta   90.00
_cell.angle_gamma   90.00
#
_symmetry.space_group_name_H-M   'P 1'
#
loop_
_entity.id
_entity.type
_entity.pdbx_description
1 polymer ?
#
loop_
_entity_poly.entity_id
_entity_poly.type
_entity_poly.pdbx_seq_one_letter_code
_entity_poly.pdbx_strand_id
1 'polypeptide(L)'
;MDGSVAVDDDVLTGRTDDEIVENLSTVRGIGEWTAQIFTLVHLGRPDVLPVGDLGIRRGYGLGWRVQAPTAKALRLIGDGYRPYRSVLAWYCWRADELYGMGKPSAVTGAGDT
;
A
#
# COMPACT_ATOMS: atom_id res chain seq x y z
N MET A 1 -15.21 -22.32 9.89
CA MET A 1 -14.71 -21.83 8.59
C MET A 1 -13.24 -22.22 8.53
N ASP A 2 -12.83 -22.96 7.52
CA ASP A 2 -11.51 -23.64 7.40
C ASP A 2 -10.35 -22.72 6.98
N GLY A 3 -10.61 -21.42 6.83
CA GLY A 3 -9.60 -20.42 6.47
C GLY A 3 -9.11 -20.54 5.02
N SER A 4 -9.76 -21.36 4.20
CA SER A 4 -9.46 -21.46 2.77
C SER A 4 -10.17 -20.33 2.02
N VAL A 5 -9.41 -19.55 1.26
CA VAL A 5 -9.93 -18.52 0.34
C VAL A 5 -9.56 -18.94 -1.07
N ALA A 6 -10.57 -19.17 -1.91
CA ALA A 6 -10.35 -19.42 -3.33
C ALA A 6 -9.77 -18.17 -3.99
N VAL A 7 -8.60 -18.31 -4.60
CA VAL A 7 -7.83 -17.26 -5.29
C VAL A 7 -7.80 -17.49 -6.80
N ASP A 8 -8.73 -18.26 -7.34
CA ASP A 8 -8.83 -18.50 -8.78
C ASP A 8 -9.08 -17.17 -9.54
N ASP A 9 -8.36 -16.96 -10.65
CA ASP A 9 -8.39 -15.71 -11.44
C ASP A 9 -9.81 -15.34 -11.91
N ASP A 10 -10.62 -16.33 -12.28
CA ASP A 10 -12.02 -16.13 -12.71
C ASP A 10 -12.92 -15.63 -11.57
N VAL A 11 -12.60 -15.99 -10.32
CA VAL A 11 -13.36 -15.58 -9.13
C VAL A 11 -12.94 -14.18 -8.66
N LEU A 12 -11.67 -13.80 -8.85
CA LEU A 12 -11.13 -12.52 -8.41
C LEU A 12 -11.38 -11.39 -9.43
N THR A 13 -11.46 -11.69 -10.72
CA THR A 13 -11.75 -10.69 -11.77
C THR A 13 -13.15 -10.11 -11.68
N GLY A 14 -14.14 -10.92 -11.25
CA GLY A 14 -15.53 -10.49 -11.07
C GLY A 14 -15.84 -9.73 -9.77
N ARG A 15 -14.86 -9.62 -8.86
CA ARG A 15 -15.04 -8.95 -7.56
C ARG A 15 -14.47 -7.55 -7.55
N THR A 16 -15.05 -6.70 -6.71
CA THR A 16 -14.53 -5.37 -6.41
C THR A 16 -13.27 -5.46 -5.55
N ASP A 17 -12.44 -4.42 -5.57
CA ASP A 17 -11.20 -4.38 -4.79
C ASP A 17 -11.48 -4.51 -3.28
N ASP A 18 -12.60 -3.93 -2.82
CA ASP A 18 -13.02 -3.99 -1.41
C ASP A 18 -13.46 -5.41 -1.01
N GLU A 19 -14.20 -6.13 -1.87
CA GLU A 19 -14.60 -7.53 -1.61
C GLU A 19 -13.40 -8.49 -1.57
N ILE A 20 -12.39 -8.24 -2.40
CA ILE A 20 -11.14 -9.03 -2.37
C ILE A 20 -10.41 -8.78 -1.03
N VAL A 21 -10.28 -7.52 -0.62
CA VAL A 21 -9.60 -7.16 0.63
C VAL A 21 -10.34 -7.75 1.84
N GLU A 22 -11.66 -7.66 1.88
CA GLU A 22 -12.48 -8.24 2.95
C GLU A 22 -12.29 -9.76 3.02
N ASN A 23 -12.40 -10.45 1.88
CA ASN A 23 -12.25 -11.90 1.82
C ASN A 23 -10.86 -12.36 2.28
N LEU A 24 -9.80 -11.74 1.77
CA LEU A 24 -8.42 -12.04 2.17
C LEU A 24 -8.19 -11.79 3.67
N SER A 25 -8.82 -10.75 4.23
CA SER A 25 -8.69 -10.40 5.65
C SER A 25 -9.36 -11.41 6.60
N THR A 26 -10.16 -12.34 6.09
CA THR A 26 -10.73 -13.44 6.90
C THR A 26 -9.70 -14.51 7.25
N VAL A 27 -8.59 -14.60 6.51
CA VAL A 27 -7.50 -15.54 6.76
C VAL A 27 -6.69 -15.09 7.96
N ARG A 28 -6.53 -15.97 8.95
CA ARG A 28 -5.74 -15.68 10.15
C ARG A 28 -4.31 -15.28 9.76
N GLY A 29 -3.90 -14.07 10.12
CA GLY A 29 -2.57 -13.51 9.82
C GLY A 29 -2.54 -12.55 8.64
N ILE A 30 -3.63 -12.41 7.88
CA ILE A 30 -3.78 -11.41 6.83
C ILE A 30 -4.64 -10.26 7.37
N GLY A 31 -4.02 -9.11 7.61
CA GLY A 31 -4.73 -7.88 7.94
C GLY A 31 -5.07 -7.04 6.69
N GLU A 32 -5.86 -5.99 6.87
CA GLU A 32 -6.29 -5.07 5.80
C GLU A 32 -5.12 -4.59 4.94
N TRP A 33 -4.01 -4.16 5.57
CA TRP A 33 -2.82 -3.70 4.84
C TRP A 33 -2.24 -4.81 3.97
N THR A 34 -2.05 -6.02 4.51
CA THR A 34 -1.48 -7.16 3.76
C THR A 34 -2.39 -7.53 2.58
N ALA A 35 -3.71 -7.56 2.80
CA ALA A 35 -4.68 -7.82 1.74
C ALA A 35 -4.60 -6.74 0.65
N GLN A 36 -4.53 -5.46 1.00
CA GLN A 36 -4.37 -4.36 0.05
C GLN A 36 -3.06 -4.45 -0.74
N ILE A 37 -1.94 -4.81 -0.09
CA ILE A 37 -0.66 -5.02 -0.77
C ILE A 37 -0.74 -6.17 -1.77
N PHE A 38 -1.40 -7.28 -1.41
CA PHE A 38 -1.62 -8.39 -2.33
C PHE A 38 -2.45 -7.95 -3.54
N THR A 39 -3.58 -7.28 -3.31
CA THR A 39 -4.46 -6.79 -4.38
C THR A 39 -3.76 -5.79 -5.32
N LEU A 40 -2.90 -4.93 -4.78
CA LEU A 40 -2.13 -3.97 -5.57
C LEU A 40 -1.00 -4.63 -6.37
N VAL A 41 -0.15 -5.43 -5.71
CA VAL A 41 1.12 -5.92 -6.30
C VAL A 41 0.95 -7.23 -7.05
N HIS A 42 0.18 -8.18 -6.50
CA HIS A 42 0.02 -9.51 -7.10
C HIS A 42 -1.12 -9.55 -8.10
N LEU A 43 -2.27 -8.94 -7.76
CA LEU A 43 -3.42 -8.89 -8.67
C LEU A 43 -3.39 -7.69 -9.62
N GLY A 44 -2.47 -6.73 -9.42
CA GLY A 44 -2.30 -5.58 -10.31
C GLY A 44 -3.52 -4.66 -10.40
N ARG A 45 -4.40 -4.64 -9.37
CA ARG A 45 -5.64 -3.86 -9.42
C ARG A 45 -5.33 -2.36 -9.41
N PRO A 46 -5.98 -1.55 -10.28
CA PRO A 46 -5.59 -0.16 -10.50
C PRO A 46 -6.03 0.80 -9.38
N ASP A 47 -7.02 0.43 -8.56
CA ASP A 47 -7.70 1.37 -7.66
C ASP A 47 -7.53 1.04 -6.16
N VAL A 48 -6.31 0.67 -5.74
CA VAL A 48 -6.01 0.32 -4.34
C VAL A 48 -5.06 1.34 -3.72
N LEU A 49 -5.36 1.83 -2.51
CA LEU A 49 -4.47 2.70 -1.74
C LEU A 49 -4.25 2.15 -0.32
N PRO A 50 -3.10 1.52 -0.05
CA PRO A 50 -2.75 1.06 1.30
C PRO A 50 -2.42 2.22 2.25
N VAL A 51 -3.44 2.94 2.72
CA VAL A 51 -3.26 4.17 3.53
C VAL A 51 -2.57 3.92 4.89
N GLY A 52 -2.53 2.68 5.36
CA GLY A 52 -1.76 2.27 6.54
C GLY A 52 -0.25 2.19 6.30
N ASP A 53 0.19 2.17 5.04
CA ASP A 53 1.59 2.04 4.66
C ASP A 53 2.39 3.30 4.99
N LEU A 54 3.41 3.15 5.85
CA LEU A 54 4.24 4.28 6.25
C LEU A 54 5.12 4.82 5.11
N GLY A 55 5.54 3.96 4.18
CA GLY A 55 6.30 4.37 2.99
C GLY A 55 5.45 5.21 2.06
N ILE A 56 4.20 4.81 1.80
CA ILE A 56 3.26 5.62 1.00
C ILE A 56 3.01 6.98 1.65
N ARG A 57 2.75 7.01 2.97
CA ARG A 57 2.49 8.27 3.68
C ARG A 57 3.70 9.21 3.67
N ARG A 58 4.92 8.68 3.90
CA ARG A 58 6.15 9.48 3.79
C ARG A 58 6.38 9.95 2.37
N GLY A 59 6.24 9.06 1.40
CA GLY A 59 6.36 9.33 -0.02
C GLY A 59 5.43 10.44 -0.49
N TYR A 60 4.18 10.46 -0.02
CA TYR A 60 3.25 11.54 -0.29
C TYR A 60 3.75 12.87 0.30
N GLY A 61 4.23 12.87 1.55
CA GLY A 61 4.83 14.06 2.15
C GLY A 61 6.01 14.61 1.34
N LEU A 62 6.89 13.72 0.88
CA LEU A 62 8.07 14.06 0.08
C LEU A 62 7.69 14.60 -1.31
N GLY A 63 6.83 13.89 -2.04
CA GLY A 63 6.42 14.25 -3.40
C GLY A 63 5.68 15.58 -3.48
N TRP A 64 4.81 15.86 -2.50
CA TRP A 64 4.02 17.10 -2.45
C TRP A 64 4.63 18.19 -1.57
N ARG A 65 5.80 17.95 -0.95
CA ARG A 65 6.47 18.88 -0.03
C ARG A 65 5.57 19.33 1.13
N VAL A 66 4.85 18.39 1.71
CA VAL A 66 3.97 18.58 2.87
C VAL A 66 4.37 17.64 4.00
N GLN A 67 3.82 17.87 5.20
CA GLN A 67 3.94 16.87 6.25
C GLN A 67 3.25 15.56 5.83
N ALA A 68 3.88 14.42 6.11
CA ALA A 68 3.32 13.12 5.81
C ALA A 68 1.90 12.98 6.40
N PRO A 69 0.87 12.74 5.57
CA PRO A 69 -0.50 12.71 6.04
C PRO A 69 -0.76 11.56 7.02
N THR A 70 -1.79 11.68 7.84
CA THR A 70 -2.34 10.55 8.60
C THR A 70 -3.04 9.57 7.65
N ALA A 71 -3.24 8.31 8.06
CA ALA A 71 -3.98 7.35 7.25
C ALA A 71 -5.40 7.86 6.91
N LYS A 72 -6.06 8.51 7.87
CA LYS A 72 -7.37 9.14 7.68
C LYS A 72 -7.33 10.27 6.63
N ALA A 73 -6.33 11.14 6.70
CA ALA A 73 -6.17 12.22 5.72
C ALA A 73 -5.83 11.68 4.33
N LEU A 74 -4.92 10.71 4.25
CA LEU A 74 -4.52 10.11 2.98
C LEU A 74 -5.68 9.38 2.30
N ARG A 75 -6.59 8.77 3.08
CA ARG A 75 -7.82 8.16 2.53
C ARG A 75 -8.68 9.18 1.78
N LEU A 76 -8.93 10.36 2.38
CA LEU A 76 -9.70 11.43 1.74
C LEU A 76 -8.99 12.03 0.53
N ILE A 77 -7.67 12.23 0.63
CA ILE A 77 -6.84 12.73 -0.48
C ILE A 77 -6.89 11.74 -1.65
N GLY A 78 -6.82 10.43 -1.34
CA GLY A 78 -6.78 9.34 -2.32
C GLY A 78 -8.03 9.27 -3.19
N ASP A 79 -9.18 9.77 -2.73
CA ASP A 79 -10.43 9.75 -3.51
C ASP A 79 -10.31 10.56 -4.81
N GLY A 80 -9.48 11.62 -4.83
CA GLY A 80 -9.19 12.40 -6.03
C GLY A 80 -8.34 11.67 -7.08
N TYR A 81 -7.75 10.53 -6.73
CA TYR A 81 -6.91 9.72 -7.62
C TYR A 81 -7.63 8.49 -8.18
N ARG A 82 -8.92 8.32 -7.89
CA ARG A 82 -9.72 7.25 -8.50
C ARG A 82 -9.83 7.47 -10.02
N PRO A 83 -9.85 6.40 -10.83
CA PRO A 83 -9.79 4.98 -10.45
C PRO A 83 -8.36 4.40 -10.45
N TYR A 84 -7.33 5.23 -10.23
CA TYR A 84 -5.91 4.85 -10.38
C TYR A 84 -5.10 5.05 -9.10
N ARG A 85 -5.71 4.82 -7.94
CA ARG A 85 -5.05 5.01 -6.65
C ARG A 85 -3.79 4.14 -6.47
N SER A 86 -3.68 3.01 -7.17
CA SER A 86 -2.46 2.18 -7.16
C SER A 86 -1.28 2.88 -7.82
N VAL A 87 -1.53 3.77 -8.80
CA VAL A 87 -0.49 4.60 -9.43
C VAL A 87 0.05 5.61 -8.41
N LEU A 88 -0.82 6.25 -7.63
CA LEU A 88 -0.41 7.13 -6.54
C LEU A 88 0.48 6.38 -5.54
N ALA A 89 0.05 5.20 -5.08
CA ALA A 89 0.83 4.37 -4.16
C ALA A 89 2.23 4.06 -4.71
N TRP A 90 2.33 3.68 -5.99
CA TRP A 90 3.60 3.40 -6.65
C TRP A 90 4.54 4.61 -6.67
N TYR A 91 4.04 5.79 -7.06
CA TYR A 91 4.84 7.02 -7.06
C TYR A 91 5.26 7.45 -5.65
N CYS A 92 4.40 7.26 -4.65
CA CYS A 92 4.77 7.51 -3.26
C CYS A 92 5.94 6.61 -2.82
N TRP A 93 5.92 5.32 -3.16
CA TRP A 93 7.07 4.45 -2.87
C TRP A 93 8.35 4.91 -3.58
N ARG A 94 8.26 5.32 -4.86
CA ARG A 94 9.43 5.87 -5.57
C ARG A 94 9.94 7.15 -4.92
N ALA A 95 9.04 8.01 -4.44
CA ALA A 95 9.43 9.24 -3.74
C ALA A 95 10.10 8.93 -2.39
N ASP A 96 9.59 7.96 -1.62
CA ASP A 96 10.21 7.52 -0.36
C ASP A 96 11.58 6.88 -0.61
N GLU A 97 11.75 6.12 -1.70
CA GLU A 97 13.03 5.56 -2.11
C GLU A 97 14.04 6.64 -2.53
N LEU A 98 13.66 7.53 -3.45
CA LEU A 98 14.55 8.53 -4.03
C LEU A 98 14.90 9.66 -3.06
N TYR A 99 13.95 10.07 -2.22
CA TYR A 99 14.09 11.24 -1.35
C TYR A 99 14.12 10.90 0.14
N GLY A 100 13.76 9.67 0.53
CA GLY A 100 13.82 9.21 1.92
C GLY A 100 15.23 8.78 2.36
N MET A 101 16.17 8.57 1.43
CA MET A 101 17.58 8.25 1.68
C MET A 101 18.42 9.40 2.30
N GLY A 102 17.77 10.32 3.02
CA GLY A 102 18.41 11.35 3.84
C GLY A 102 18.51 11.01 5.34
N LYS A 103 18.12 9.81 5.76
CA LYS A 103 18.32 9.34 7.16
C LYS A 103 19.15 8.06 7.20
N PRO A 104 20.38 8.07 7.74
CA PRO A 104 21.07 6.83 8.05
C PRO A 104 20.23 6.02 9.04
N SER A 105 19.98 4.76 8.69
CA SER A 105 19.33 3.80 9.59
C SER A 105 20.32 3.37 10.67
N ALA A 106 19.88 3.29 11.92
CA ALA A 106 20.70 2.86 13.06
C ALA A 106 21.23 1.41 12.96
N VAL A 107 20.91 0.68 11.89
CA VAL A 107 21.36 -0.68 11.60
C VAL A 107 22.66 -0.72 10.78
N THR A 108 23.08 0.39 10.15
CA THR A 108 24.37 0.47 9.44
C THR A 108 25.40 1.22 10.29
N GLY A 109 25.76 0.61 11.42
CA GLY A 109 26.96 0.96 12.17
C GLY A 109 28.16 0.16 11.67
N ALA A 110 29.22 0.89 11.30
CA ALA A 110 30.62 0.47 11.22
C ALA A 110 31.03 -0.61 10.20
N GLY A 111 31.75 -0.16 9.17
CA GLY A 111 32.80 -0.92 8.52
C GLY A 111 34.00 0.01 8.36
N ASP A 112 35.09 -0.32 9.04
CA ASP A 112 36.32 0.46 9.16
C ASP A 112 36.93 0.89 7.82
N THR A 113 37.50 2.10 7.79
CA THR A 113 38.89 2.38 7.34
C THR A 113 39.36 3.72 7.87
#